data_AF-C8VYU4-F1
#
_entry.id   AF-C8VYU4-F1
#
_cell.length_a   1.000
_cell.length_b   1.000
_cell.length_c   1.000
_cell.angle_alpha   90.00
_cell.angle_beta   90.00
_cell.angle_gamma   90.00
#
_symmetry.space_group_name_H-M   'P 1'
#
loop_
_entity.id
_entity.type
_entity.pdbx_description
1 polymer ?
#
loop_
_entity_poly.entity_id
_entity_poly.type
_entity_poly.pdbx_seq_one_letter_code
_entity_poly.pdbx_strand_id
1 'polypeptide(L)'
;MLNMRYIKQYVNKTAAAISAAAILTFGGMVQQDSFLTAAEAVPAKAFTSQFADVANHPWGAADMQKMIRLGILQGYSENNSFYAKPEKLISRAEFASLLARSIGLPDKTGELPFEDSKSIPEWARGSVGALYEKKIVQGESGLTGKPYFKPQENVTRAEIVAMVSRALNSEQESEVTNPFKDVHENDWYYKNVLAANKLGIVSGRTAGTFVPNGTAKRVEVMAILSRFLEKDISRADPDSDIVDTVKDFHDQLKDMYNRNKGDKDLLAMTTGEAELGLRNGGAGIWESIPWEGSSVTIRHPFGAASVASKSDRLAVVNYSVSVSISPDDDSANIKSGISEKVYLTKIDNKWVIYAIDLISANTE
;
A
#
# COMPACT_ATOMS: atom_id res chain seq x y z
N MET A 1 -11.78 26.43 -48.89
CA MET A 1 -12.63 27.20 -47.96
C MET A 1 -13.80 26.32 -47.53
N LEU A 2 -13.96 26.02 -46.25
CA LEU A 2 -15.25 25.58 -45.69
C LEU A 2 -15.31 25.86 -44.18
N ASN A 3 -16.16 26.83 -43.85
CA ASN A 3 -16.69 27.28 -42.55
C ASN A 3 -15.84 27.30 -41.26
N MET A 4 -15.52 28.53 -40.83
CA MET A 4 -14.72 28.87 -39.64
C MET A 4 -15.63 29.29 -38.46
N ARG A 5 -16.39 28.34 -37.87
CA ARG A 5 -17.40 28.66 -36.83
C ARG A 5 -17.40 27.87 -35.51
N TYR A 6 -16.54 26.87 -35.32
CA TYR A 6 -16.52 26.05 -34.08
C TYR A 6 -15.44 26.42 -33.03
N ILE A 7 -14.48 27.27 -33.37
CA ILE A 7 -13.29 27.52 -32.52
C ILE A 7 -13.60 28.35 -31.25
N LYS A 8 -14.67 29.14 -31.21
CA LYS A 8 -14.98 30.03 -30.06
C LYS A 8 -15.71 29.38 -28.88
N GLN A 9 -15.99 28.07 -28.90
CA GLN A 9 -16.67 27.40 -27.78
C GLN A 9 -15.76 26.47 -26.95
N TYR A 10 -14.54 26.17 -27.41
CA TYR A 10 -13.60 25.31 -26.69
C TYR A 10 -12.70 26.04 -25.68
N VAL A 11 -12.37 27.32 -25.94
CA VAL A 11 -11.42 28.10 -25.11
C VAL A 11 -11.91 28.36 -23.68
N ASN A 12 -13.22 28.30 -23.42
CA ASN A 12 -13.79 28.52 -22.08
C ASN A 12 -14.06 27.22 -21.28
N LYS A 13 -13.65 26.04 -21.76
CA LYS A 13 -13.77 24.78 -20.99
C LYS A 13 -12.45 24.28 -20.39
N THR A 14 -11.31 24.68 -20.94
CA THR A 14 -9.99 24.22 -20.50
C THR A 14 -9.57 24.73 -19.11
N ALA A 15 -10.04 25.91 -18.69
CA ALA A 15 -9.78 26.43 -17.34
C ALA A 15 -10.62 25.76 -16.23
N ALA A 16 -11.74 25.11 -16.58
CA ALA A 16 -12.64 24.45 -15.61
C ALA A 16 -12.36 22.94 -15.44
N ALA A 17 -11.66 22.31 -16.38
CA ALA A 17 -11.35 20.89 -16.35
C ALA A 17 -10.31 20.49 -15.28
N ILE A 18 -9.66 21.46 -14.63
CA ILE A 18 -8.65 21.23 -13.58
C ILE A 18 -9.27 20.71 -12.26
N SER A 19 -10.59 20.86 -12.07
CA SER A 19 -11.28 20.46 -10.83
C SER A 19 -12.70 19.91 -11.07
N ALA A 20 -12.90 18.61 -10.84
CA ALA A 20 -14.16 17.88 -10.57
C ALA A 20 -15.16 17.53 -11.72
N ALA A 21 -15.29 16.21 -11.94
CA ALA A 21 -16.53 15.38 -11.94
C ALA A 21 -17.60 15.37 -13.10
N ALA A 22 -17.76 14.17 -13.69
CA ALA A 22 -18.98 13.30 -13.66
C ALA A 22 -20.14 13.33 -14.74
N ILE A 23 -20.34 12.15 -15.38
CA ILE A 23 -21.59 11.30 -15.44
C ILE A 23 -22.73 11.51 -16.49
N LEU A 24 -23.34 10.37 -16.93
CA LEU A 24 -24.57 10.07 -17.75
C LEU A 24 -24.46 10.20 -19.31
N THR A 25 -25.07 9.34 -20.18
CA THR A 25 -26.31 8.50 -20.09
C THR A 25 -26.37 7.28 -21.07
N PHE A 26 -26.95 6.15 -20.62
CA PHE A 26 -27.73 5.07 -21.33
C PHE A 26 -27.31 4.37 -22.66
N GLY A 27 -27.10 3.02 -22.58
CA GLY A 27 -28.10 2.02 -23.02
C GLY A 27 -27.92 1.21 -24.33
N GLY A 28 -27.77 -0.13 -24.25
CA GLY A 28 -27.99 -1.06 -25.38
C GLY A 28 -27.23 -2.42 -25.31
N MET A 29 -27.94 -3.55 -25.48
CA MET A 29 -27.43 -4.93 -25.29
C MET A 29 -26.81 -5.59 -26.54
N VAL A 30 -25.87 -6.53 -26.27
CA VAL A 30 -25.45 -7.72 -27.07
C VAL A 30 -24.56 -7.45 -28.31
N GLN A 31 -23.54 -8.25 -28.69
CA GLN A 31 -23.13 -9.62 -28.27
C GLN A 31 -21.61 -9.75 -27.90
N GLN A 32 -21.01 -10.93 -28.05
CA GLN A 32 -19.60 -11.28 -27.79
C GLN A 32 -18.77 -11.37 -29.08
N ASP A 33 -17.56 -10.80 -29.10
CA ASP A 33 -16.32 -11.60 -29.27
C ASP A 33 -15.04 -10.83 -28.88
N SER A 34 -14.43 -11.28 -27.78
CA SER A 34 -12.98 -11.28 -27.48
C SER A 34 -12.08 -10.07 -27.77
N PHE A 35 -12.51 -8.83 -27.50
CA PHE A 35 -11.60 -7.78 -27.02
C PHE A 35 -12.23 -7.09 -25.81
N LEU A 36 -11.44 -6.81 -24.77
CA LEU A 36 -11.93 -6.13 -23.57
C LEU A 36 -12.38 -4.72 -23.95
N THR A 37 -13.69 -4.54 -24.11
CA THR A 37 -14.37 -3.26 -24.30
C THR A 37 -13.93 -2.28 -23.24
N ALA A 38 -13.65 -1.04 -23.65
CA ALA A 38 -13.23 0.09 -22.83
C ALA A 38 -13.76 -0.01 -21.38
N ALA A 39 -12.91 -0.48 -20.48
CA ALA A 39 -13.17 -0.37 -19.06
C ALA A 39 -13.15 1.13 -18.75
N GLU A 40 -14.29 1.65 -18.32
CA GLU A 40 -14.42 3.04 -17.86
C GLU A 40 -13.24 3.36 -16.96
N ALA A 41 -12.50 4.45 -17.27
CA ALA A 41 -11.29 4.80 -16.54
C ALA A 41 -11.64 5.05 -15.06
N VAL A 42 -11.50 4.03 -14.22
CA VAL A 42 -11.67 4.15 -12.78
C VAL A 42 -10.33 4.68 -12.25
N PRO A 43 -10.21 5.98 -11.90
CA PRO A 43 -8.95 6.51 -11.38
C PRO A 43 -8.61 5.82 -10.06
N ALA A 44 -7.37 5.92 -9.56
CA ALA A 44 -6.88 5.22 -8.35
C ALA A 44 -7.81 5.23 -7.12
N LYS A 45 -8.71 6.23 -7.03
CA LYS A 45 -9.91 6.23 -6.16
C LYS A 45 -10.69 4.90 -6.14
N ALA A 46 -10.66 4.13 -7.23
CA ALA A 46 -11.25 2.81 -7.45
C ALA A 46 -10.92 1.79 -6.36
N PHE A 47 -9.66 1.74 -5.94
CA PHE A 47 -9.15 0.70 -5.05
C PHE A 47 -9.55 0.99 -3.59
N THR A 48 -9.39 2.25 -3.17
CA THR A 48 -9.88 2.72 -1.88
C THR A 48 -11.42 2.71 -1.80
N SER A 49 -12.15 2.96 -2.90
CA SER A 49 -13.63 2.89 -2.92
C SER A 49 -14.22 1.49 -2.83
N GLN A 50 -13.43 0.42 -3.06
CA GLN A 50 -13.90 -0.96 -2.91
C GLN A 50 -14.27 -1.31 -1.46
N PHE A 51 -13.76 -0.56 -0.48
CA PHE A 51 -13.94 -0.83 0.95
C PHE A 51 -14.77 0.25 1.65
N ALA A 52 -16.05 0.35 1.28
CA ALA A 52 -16.97 1.35 1.80
C ALA A 52 -17.13 1.31 3.34
N ASP A 53 -16.88 0.15 3.98
CA ASP A 53 -16.94 0.00 5.43
C ASP A 53 -15.77 0.67 6.18
N VAL A 54 -14.63 0.91 5.51
CA VAL A 54 -13.47 1.61 6.09
C VAL A 54 -13.75 3.10 6.29
N ALA A 55 -14.50 3.73 5.38
CA ALA A 55 -14.83 5.16 5.45
C ALA A 55 -15.61 5.53 6.74
N ASN A 56 -16.36 4.58 7.29
CA ASN A 56 -17.13 4.75 8.52
C ASN A 56 -16.31 4.61 9.82
N HIS A 57 -14.98 4.42 9.73
CA HIS A 57 -14.10 4.21 10.89
C HIS A 57 -12.91 5.21 10.92
N PRO A 58 -13.15 6.53 11.13
CA PRO A 58 -12.14 7.57 10.90
C PRO A 58 -10.80 7.39 11.63
N TRP A 59 -10.80 6.81 12.83
CA TRP A 59 -9.60 6.68 13.66
C TRP A 59 -8.56 5.69 13.09
N GLY A 60 -8.99 4.71 12.30
CA GLY A 60 -8.13 3.68 11.72
C GLY A 60 -8.23 3.58 10.19
N ALA A 61 -9.07 4.41 9.55
CA ALA A 61 -9.31 4.37 8.12
C ALA A 61 -8.01 4.52 7.30
N ALA A 62 -7.14 5.48 7.67
CA ALA A 62 -5.88 5.71 6.98
C ALA A 62 -4.93 4.49 7.06
N ASP A 63 -4.79 3.88 8.24
CA ASP A 63 -3.98 2.67 8.42
C ASP A 63 -4.57 1.50 7.61
N MET A 64 -5.89 1.29 7.64
CA MET A 64 -6.52 0.23 6.85
C MET A 64 -6.36 0.45 5.34
N GLN A 65 -6.56 1.68 4.84
CA GLN A 65 -6.35 2.04 3.43
C GLN A 65 -4.90 1.84 3.00
N LYS A 66 -3.92 2.25 3.81
CA LYS A 66 -2.51 2.00 3.55
C LYS A 66 -2.20 0.51 3.47
N MET A 67 -2.70 -0.29 4.41
CA MET A 67 -2.49 -1.74 4.42
C MET A 67 -3.20 -2.44 3.25
N ILE A 68 -4.35 -1.92 2.79
CA ILE A 68 -5.02 -2.34 1.55
C ILE A 68 -4.13 -2.02 0.33
N ARG A 69 -3.68 -0.76 0.19
CA ARG A 69 -2.78 -0.29 -0.90
C ARG A 69 -1.49 -1.11 -1.00
N LEU A 70 -0.96 -1.58 0.13
CA LEU A 70 0.22 -2.46 0.22
C LEU A 70 -0.08 -3.94 -0.10
N GLY A 71 -1.32 -4.33 -0.38
CA GLY A 71 -1.72 -5.74 -0.59
C GLY A 71 -1.73 -6.60 0.67
N ILE A 72 -1.39 -6.03 1.83
CA ILE A 72 -1.32 -6.74 3.11
C ILE A 72 -2.72 -6.96 3.66
N LEU A 73 -3.59 -5.96 3.68
CA LEU A 73 -4.98 -6.17 4.07
C LEU A 73 -5.81 -6.62 2.87
N GLN A 74 -6.06 -7.93 2.81
CA GLN A 74 -7.12 -8.48 1.98
C GLN A 74 -8.45 -8.42 2.76
N GLY A 75 -9.51 -8.01 2.08
CA GLY A 75 -10.86 -7.99 2.62
C GLY A 75 -11.66 -9.24 2.26
N TYR A 76 -12.93 -9.22 2.66
CA TYR A 76 -13.89 -10.28 2.43
C TYR A 76 -14.76 -9.91 1.23
N SER A 77 -14.93 -10.83 0.27
CA SER A 77 -15.88 -10.68 -0.82
C SER A 77 -17.24 -11.23 -0.41
N GLU A 78 -18.27 -10.38 -0.38
CA GLU A 78 -19.65 -10.74 -0.04
C GLU A 78 -20.59 -9.97 -0.97
N ASN A 79 -21.53 -10.67 -1.64
CA ASN A 79 -22.52 -10.05 -2.54
C ASN A 79 -21.91 -9.10 -3.59
N ASN A 80 -20.83 -9.52 -4.26
CA ASN A 80 -20.05 -8.73 -5.23
C ASN A 80 -19.45 -7.42 -4.67
N SER A 81 -19.42 -7.25 -3.35
CA SER A 81 -18.80 -6.12 -2.65
C SER A 81 -17.62 -6.58 -1.80
N PHE A 82 -16.66 -5.70 -1.56
CA PHE A 82 -15.51 -6.00 -0.71
C PHE A 82 -15.62 -5.27 0.65
N TYR A 83 -15.28 -5.97 1.73
CA TYR A 83 -15.38 -5.46 3.09
C TYR A 83 -14.08 -5.66 3.85
N ALA A 84 -13.56 -4.59 4.45
CA ALA A 84 -12.35 -4.68 5.27
C ALA A 84 -12.65 -5.24 6.67
N LYS A 85 -13.92 -5.19 7.10
CA LYS A 85 -14.47 -5.58 8.40
C LYS A 85 -13.66 -5.03 9.59
N PRO A 86 -13.58 -3.69 9.79
CA PRO A 86 -12.76 -3.06 10.82
C PRO A 86 -12.96 -3.65 12.22
N GLU A 87 -14.22 -3.83 12.62
CA GLU A 87 -14.62 -4.27 13.97
C GLU A 87 -14.54 -5.79 14.20
N LYS A 88 -14.28 -6.58 13.15
CA LYS A 88 -14.17 -8.04 13.28
C LYS A 88 -12.94 -8.41 14.12
N LEU A 89 -13.11 -9.32 15.08
CA LEU A 89 -12.00 -9.94 15.80
C LEU A 89 -11.17 -10.83 14.87
N ILE A 90 -9.86 -10.87 15.13
CA ILE A 90 -8.89 -11.49 14.25
C ILE A 90 -8.33 -12.79 14.84
N SER A 91 -8.36 -13.86 14.04
CA SER A 91 -7.81 -15.15 14.46
C SER A 91 -6.29 -15.16 14.39
N ARG A 92 -5.66 -16.09 15.12
CA ARG A 92 -4.20 -16.27 15.10
C ARG A 92 -3.66 -16.64 13.71
N ALA A 93 -4.40 -17.45 12.94
CA ALA A 93 -4.04 -17.75 11.54
C ALA A 93 -4.10 -16.50 10.63
N GLU A 94 -5.12 -15.66 10.83
CA GLU A 94 -5.32 -14.43 10.06
C GLU A 94 -4.24 -13.38 10.41
N PHE A 95 -3.93 -13.21 11.69
CA PHE A 95 -2.84 -12.35 12.14
C PHE A 95 -1.47 -12.82 11.62
N ALA A 96 -1.17 -14.13 11.71
CA ALA A 96 0.07 -14.69 11.17
C ALA A 96 0.22 -14.40 9.67
N SER A 97 -0.86 -14.57 8.90
CA SER A 97 -0.86 -14.32 7.44
C SER A 97 -0.77 -12.84 7.06
N LEU A 98 -1.14 -11.93 7.97
CA LEU A 98 -0.92 -10.48 7.81
C LEU A 98 0.52 -10.10 8.16
N LEU A 99 1.06 -10.65 9.25
CA LEU A 99 2.43 -10.39 9.69
C LEU A 99 3.43 -10.90 8.64
N ALA A 100 3.29 -12.14 8.17
CA ALA A 100 4.15 -12.73 7.14
C ALA A 100 4.23 -11.84 5.88
N ARG A 101 3.07 -11.34 5.39
CA ARG A 101 3.02 -10.41 4.26
C ARG A 101 3.61 -9.03 4.57
N SER A 102 3.45 -8.54 5.79
CA SER A 102 4.05 -7.25 6.22
C SER A 102 5.57 -7.28 6.08
N ILE A 103 6.21 -8.36 6.55
CA ILE A 103 7.67 -8.56 6.43
C ILE A 103 8.11 -9.25 5.12
N GLY A 104 7.22 -9.41 4.14
CA GLY A 104 7.56 -9.98 2.84
C GLY A 104 8.13 -11.40 2.89
N LEU A 105 7.69 -12.24 3.84
CA LEU A 105 8.10 -13.64 3.87
C LEU A 105 7.39 -14.43 2.77
N PRO A 106 8.11 -15.20 1.93
CA PRO A 106 7.49 -16.13 1.01
C PRO A 106 6.83 -17.27 1.78
N ASP A 107 5.71 -17.78 1.26
CA ASP A 107 5.02 -18.92 1.84
C ASP A 107 5.92 -20.16 1.86
N LYS A 108 5.98 -20.86 3.01
CA LYS A 108 6.73 -22.10 3.16
C LYS A 108 5.82 -23.31 3.23
N THR A 109 5.86 -24.15 2.19
CA THR A 109 5.17 -25.44 2.16
C THR A 109 5.92 -26.48 3.00
N GLY A 110 5.18 -27.42 3.60
CA GLY A 110 5.76 -28.50 4.40
C GLY A 110 4.83 -28.99 5.51
N GLU A 111 5.32 -29.97 6.28
CA GLU A 111 4.68 -30.37 7.54
C GLU A 111 4.94 -29.30 8.61
N LEU A 112 3.88 -28.92 9.34
CA LEU A 112 3.97 -27.94 10.42
C LEU A 112 4.06 -28.71 11.76
N PRO A 113 4.97 -28.33 12.67
CA PRO A 113 5.26 -29.11 13.88
C PRO A 113 4.21 -28.98 14.99
N PHE A 114 3.05 -28.40 14.68
CA PHE A 114 1.96 -28.22 15.63
C PHE A 114 1.06 -29.46 15.69
N GLU A 115 0.60 -29.82 16.88
CA GLU A 115 -0.34 -30.94 17.08
C GLU A 115 -1.68 -30.69 16.36
N ASP A 116 -2.14 -29.44 16.35
CA ASP A 116 -3.33 -28.97 15.64
C ASP A 116 -3.03 -28.47 14.21
N SER A 117 -1.91 -28.89 13.60
CA SER A 117 -1.52 -28.51 12.24
C SER A 117 -2.57 -28.82 11.17
N LYS A 118 -3.45 -29.80 11.39
CA LYS A 118 -4.60 -30.12 10.52
C LYS A 118 -5.73 -29.09 10.58
N SER A 119 -5.82 -28.32 11.67
CA SER A 119 -6.80 -27.25 11.86
C SER A 119 -6.36 -25.94 11.20
N ILE A 120 -5.11 -25.82 10.74
CA ILE A 120 -4.59 -24.61 10.09
C ILE A 120 -5.17 -24.54 8.66
N PRO A 121 -5.98 -23.51 8.33
CA PRO A 121 -6.56 -23.36 7.00
C PRO A 121 -5.50 -23.27 5.91
N GLU A 122 -5.76 -23.83 4.73
CA GLU A 122 -4.76 -23.95 3.65
C GLU A 122 -4.09 -22.61 3.31
N TRP A 123 -4.89 -21.53 3.18
CA TRP A 123 -4.42 -20.17 2.91
C TRP A 123 -3.48 -19.57 3.96
N ALA A 124 -3.43 -20.14 5.17
CA ALA A 124 -2.55 -19.70 6.25
C ALA A 124 -1.30 -20.57 6.41
N ARG A 125 -1.27 -21.79 5.82
CA ARG A 125 -0.22 -22.79 6.10
C ARG A 125 1.16 -22.29 5.72
N GLY A 126 1.31 -21.71 4.53
CA GLY A 126 2.56 -21.18 4.02
C GLY A 126 3.14 -20.09 4.93
N SER A 127 2.30 -19.13 5.30
CA SER A 127 2.67 -17.99 6.14
C SER A 127 2.98 -18.41 7.58
N VAL A 128 2.23 -19.36 8.15
CA VAL A 128 2.52 -19.95 9.47
C VAL A 128 3.83 -20.73 9.44
N GLY A 129 4.11 -21.50 8.38
CA GLY A 129 5.37 -22.22 8.20
C GLY A 129 6.58 -21.28 8.10
N ALA A 130 6.46 -20.20 7.34
CA ALA A 130 7.51 -19.20 7.20
C ALA A 130 7.80 -18.47 8.53
N LEU A 131 6.76 -18.06 9.26
CA LEU A 131 6.91 -17.43 10.57
C LEU A 131 7.44 -18.39 11.64
N TYR A 132 7.15 -19.69 11.53
CA TYR A 132 7.71 -20.71 12.42
C TYR A 132 9.22 -20.90 12.19
N GLU A 133 9.67 -21.00 10.93
CA GLU A 133 11.09 -21.07 10.61
C GLU A 133 11.87 -19.85 11.13
N LYS A 134 11.29 -18.66 11.02
CA LYS A 134 11.86 -17.42 11.59
C LYS A 134 11.71 -17.32 13.11
N LYS A 135 11.18 -18.34 13.79
CA LYS A 135 10.91 -18.40 15.25
C LYS A 135 9.99 -17.29 15.78
N ILE A 136 9.25 -16.61 14.89
CA ILE A 136 8.29 -15.56 15.23
C ILE A 136 7.04 -16.19 15.84
N VAL A 137 6.53 -17.25 15.20
CA VAL A 137 5.49 -18.14 15.73
C VAL A 137 6.17 -19.37 16.33
N GLN A 138 5.80 -19.73 17.57
CA GLN A 138 6.36 -20.91 18.26
C GLN A 138 5.26 -21.87 18.77
N GLY A 139 4.01 -21.39 18.86
CA GLY A 139 2.90 -22.11 19.47
C GLY A 139 2.92 -22.09 21.01
N GLU A 140 1.91 -22.68 21.61
CA GLU A 140 1.78 -22.88 23.06
C GLU A 140 2.09 -24.33 23.44
N SER A 141 2.68 -24.56 24.62
CA SER A 141 3.04 -25.89 25.10
C SER A 141 1.83 -26.82 25.16
N GLY A 142 1.88 -27.93 24.42
CA GLY A 142 0.84 -28.96 24.42
C GLY A 142 1.06 -30.10 25.40
N LEU A 143 -0.02 -30.83 25.70
CA LEU A 143 0.00 -32.00 26.59
C LEU A 143 0.84 -33.18 26.04
N THR A 144 1.06 -33.22 24.72
CA THR A 144 1.80 -34.26 24.00
C THR A 144 3.29 -33.96 23.83
N GLY A 145 3.75 -32.79 24.30
CA GLY A 145 5.11 -32.28 24.05
C GLY A 145 5.28 -31.58 22.69
N LYS A 146 4.31 -31.68 21.78
CA LYS A 146 4.24 -30.81 20.59
C LYS A 146 3.50 -29.50 20.92
N PRO A 147 3.85 -28.37 20.29
CA PRO A 147 3.13 -27.12 20.47
C PRO A 147 1.77 -27.12 19.76
N TYR A 148 0.84 -26.29 20.22
CA TYR A 148 -0.42 -25.96 19.54
C TYR A 148 -0.35 -24.55 18.94
N PHE A 149 -0.83 -24.37 17.71
CA PHE A 149 -0.90 -23.05 17.07
C PHE A 149 -2.19 -22.30 17.40
N LYS A 150 -3.31 -23.03 17.57
CA LYS A 150 -4.68 -22.52 17.80
C LYS A 150 -5.19 -21.59 16.70
N PRO A 151 -5.27 -22.06 15.43
CA PRO A 151 -5.49 -21.19 14.27
C PRO A 151 -6.80 -20.38 14.30
N GLN A 152 -7.86 -20.90 14.92
CA GLN A 152 -9.17 -20.24 15.02
C GLN A 152 -9.34 -19.34 16.26
N GLU A 153 -8.47 -19.46 17.28
CA GLU A 153 -8.59 -18.60 18.47
C GLU A 153 -8.29 -17.15 18.10
N ASN A 154 -9.02 -16.21 18.71
CA ASN A 154 -8.76 -14.79 18.52
C ASN A 154 -7.45 -14.41 19.22
N VAL A 155 -6.54 -13.77 18.49
CA VAL A 155 -5.22 -13.41 19.00
C VAL A 155 -5.34 -12.34 20.11
N THR A 156 -4.55 -12.49 21.17
CA THR A 156 -4.48 -11.48 22.25
C THR A 156 -3.53 -10.34 21.90
N ARG A 157 -3.66 -9.20 22.57
CA ARG A 157 -2.76 -8.04 22.39
C ARG A 157 -1.32 -8.36 22.81
N ALA A 158 -1.14 -9.20 23.83
CA ALA A 158 0.17 -9.72 24.23
C ALA A 158 0.81 -10.58 23.12
N GLU A 159 0.03 -11.49 22.50
CA GLU A 159 0.49 -12.33 21.39
C GLU A 159 0.86 -11.53 20.15
N ILE A 160 0.03 -10.56 19.75
CA ILE A 160 0.34 -9.64 18.64
C ILE A 160 1.69 -8.99 18.87
N VAL A 161 1.88 -8.37 20.03
CA VAL A 161 3.11 -7.63 20.31
C VAL A 161 4.31 -8.56 20.41
N ALA A 162 4.20 -9.74 21.03
CA ALA A 162 5.30 -10.70 21.07
C ALA A 162 5.72 -11.19 19.67
N MET A 163 4.77 -11.40 18.75
CA MET A 163 5.09 -11.75 17.36
C MET A 163 5.72 -10.56 16.60
N VAL A 164 5.23 -9.33 16.78
CA VAL A 164 5.83 -8.13 16.19
C VAL A 164 7.25 -7.87 16.73
N SER A 165 7.48 -7.99 18.03
CA SER A 165 8.79 -7.82 18.66
C SER A 165 9.83 -8.84 18.16
N ARG A 166 9.41 -10.09 17.94
CA ARG A 166 10.26 -11.11 17.30
C ARG A 166 10.52 -10.80 15.82
N ALA A 167 9.52 -10.31 15.08
CA ALA A 167 9.68 -9.94 13.68
C ALA A 167 10.70 -8.78 13.49
N LEU A 168 10.70 -7.80 14.41
CA LEU A 168 11.69 -6.74 14.49
C LEU A 168 13.12 -7.23 14.82
N ASN A 169 13.28 -8.47 15.30
CA ASN A 169 14.50 -8.97 15.94
C ASN A 169 15.04 -8.00 17.03
N SER A 170 14.12 -7.32 17.73
CA SER A 170 14.45 -6.25 18.69
C SER A 170 14.76 -6.85 20.06
N GLU A 171 15.96 -7.43 20.20
CA GLU A 171 16.56 -7.79 21.49
C GLU A 171 17.06 -6.53 22.25
N GLN A 172 16.31 -5.43 22.16
CA GLN A 172 16.61 -4.17 22.82
C GLN A 172 16.24 -4.25 24.30
N GLU A 173 17.11 -4.89 25.09
CA GLU A 173 17.16 -4.60 26.52
C GLU A 173 17.32 -3.09 26.68
N SER A 174 16.29 -2.47 27.26
CA SER A 174 16.35 -1.07 27.64
C SER A 174 15.56 -0.88 28.92
N GLU A 175 16.17 -0.12 29.83
CA GLU A 175 15.54 0.38 31.04
C GLU A 175 14.44 1.37 30.66
N VAL A 176 13.28 0.85 30.29
CA VAL A 176 12.08 1.61 29.99
C VAL A 176 11.20 1.59 31.23
N THR A 177 10.92 2.76 31.79
CA THR A 177 9.91 2.90 32.85
C THR A 177 8.59 2.35 32.35
N ASN A 178 8.11 1.26 32.94
CA ASN A 178 6.86 0.63 32.55
C ASN A 178 5.68 1.60 32.75
N PRO A 179 4.96 2.00 31.68
CA PRO A 179 3.83 2.92 31.81
C PRO A 179 2.53 2.20 32.16
N PHE A 180 2.48 0.86 32.12
CA PHE A 180 1.24 0.08 32.22
C PHE A 180 1.10 -0.62 33.58
N LYS A 181 -0.07 -0.45 34.21
CA LYS A 181 -0.37 -1.03 35.53
C LYS A 181 -0.75 -2.51 35.49
N ASP A 182 -1.07 -3.01 34.31
CA ASP A 182 -1.56 -4.37 34.03
C ASP A 182 -0.54 -5.21 33.25
N VAL A 183 0.74 -4.83 33.33
CA VAL A 183 1.88 -5.50 32.71
C VAL A 183 3.00 -5.51 33.77
N HIS A 184 3.46 -6.69 34.19
CA HIS A 184 4.35 -6.89 35.33
C HIS A 184 5.64 -7.58 34.89
N GLU A 185 6.76 -7.38 35.60
CA GLU A 185 8.09 -7.86 35.19
C GLU A 185 8.18 -9.37 34.90
N ASN A 186 7.36 -10.17 35.60
CA ASN A 186 7.28 -11.63 35.43
C ASN A 186 6.33 -12.09 34.31
N ASP A 187 5.61 -11.18 33.65
CA ASP A 187 4.77 -11.52 32.50
C ASP A 187 5.63 -11.87 31.28
N TRP A 188 5.33 -12.99 30.61
CA TRP A 188 6.09 -13.46 29.44
C TRP A 188 6.12 -12.45 28.27
N TYR A 189 5.17 -11.52 28.23
CA TYR A 189 5.09 -10.44 27.25
C TYR A 189 5.72 -9.11 27.71
N TYR A 190 6.20 -8.98 28.96
CA TYR A 190 6.69 -7.73 29.55
C TYR A 190 7.69 -6.99 28.66
N LYS A 191 8.83 -7.62 28.35
CA LYS A 191 9.89 -7.03 27.50
C LYS A 191 9.36 -6.65 26.11
N ASN A 192 8.47 -7.46 25.52
CA ASN A 192 7.89 -7.19 24.20
C ASN A 192 6.99 -5.95 24.22
N VAL A 193 6.13 -5.81 25.22
CA VAL A 193 5.23 -4.67 25.40
C VAL A 193 6.00 -3.37 25.60
N LEU A 194 7.05 -3.37 26.43
CA LEU A 194 7.88 -2.19 26.64
C LEU A 194 8.67 -1.79 25.39
N ALA A 195 9.26 -2.76 24.68
CA ALA A 195 9.97 -2.50 23.43
C ALA A 195 9.04 -1.92 22.34
N ALA A 196 7.87 -2.51 22.13
CA ALA A 196 6.89 -2.02 21.17
C ALA A 196 6.28 -0.66 21.57
N ASN A 197 6.17 -0.36 22.86
CA ASN A 197 5.75 0.95 23.34
C ASN A 197 6.82 2.03 23.12
N LYS A 198 8.09 1.74 23.46
CA LYS A 198 9.25 2.61 23.21
C LYS A 198 9.39 2.99 21.74
N LEU A 199 9.15 2.04 20.83
CA LEU A 199 9.17 2.27 19.37
C LEU A 199 7.92 3.02 18.84
N GLY A 200 6.92 3.29 19.69
CA GLY A 200 5.68 3.95 19.30
C GLY A 200 4.72 3.07 18.48
N ILE A 201 4.91 1.76 18.48
CA ILE A 201 4.06 0.79 17.77
C ILE A 201 2.74 0.60 18.54
N VAL A 202 2.80 0.57 19.89
CA VAL A 202 1.64 0.46 20.78
C VAL A 202 1.61 1.54 21.86
N SER A 203 0.42 2.03 22.22
CA SER A 203 0.20 3.12 23.17
C SER A 203 -0.76 2.77 24.33
N GLY A 204 -1.09 1.48 24.52
CA GLY A 204 -2.14 1.01 25.43
C GLY A 204 -3.55 1.14 24.84
N ARG A 205 -4.58 0.80 25.63
CA ARG A 205 -5.99 1.11 25.31
C ARG A 205 -6.50 2.34 26.06
N THR A 206 -5.97 2.60 27.25
CA THR A 206 -6.19 3.82 28.04
C THR A 206 -4.87 4.27 28.66
N ALA A 207 -4.83 5.49 29.22
CA ALA A 207 -3.67 5.97 29.96
C ALA A 207 -3.30 5.00 31.09
N GLY A 208 -2.14 4.36 30.96
CA GLY A 208 -1.61 3.40 31.92
C GLY A 208 -2.22 1.99 31.92
N THR A 209 -2.96 1.59 30.87
CA THR A 209 -3.51 0.23 30.74
C THR A 209 -3.32 -0.33 29.34
N PHE A 210 -2.66 -1.50 29.24
CA PHE A 210 -2.34 -2.15 27.96
C PHE A 210 -3.43 -3.13 27.48
N VAL A 211 -4.10 -3.81 28.41
CA VAL A 211 -5.07 -4.90 28.23
C VAL A 211 -4.44 -6.10 27.49
N PRO A 212 -3.42 -6.78 28.06
CA PRO A 212 -2.64 -7.82 27.37
C PRO A 212 -3.49 -9.00 26.89
N ASN A 213 -4.37 -9.52 27.75
CA ASN A 213 -5.24 -10.67 27.45
C ASN A 213 -6.49 -10.28 26.62
N GLY A 214 -6.65 -8.99 26.28
CA GLY A 214 -7.75 -8.55 25.41
C GLY A 214 -7.52 -8.99 23.97
N THR A 215 -8.57 -9.46 23.30
CA THR A 215 -8.55 -9.73 21.86
C THR A 215 -8.53 -8.42 21.06
N ALA A 216 -7.99 -8.47 19.85
CA ALA A 216 -7.88 -7.32 18.95
C ALA A 216 -8.86 -7.37 17.78
N LYS A 217 -9.36 -6.20 17.38
CA LYS A 217 -10.11 -5.98 16.14
C LYS A 217 -9.15 -5.83 14.95
N ARG A 218 -9.59 -6.14 13.73
CA ARG A 218 -8.81 -5.97 12.50
C ARG A 218 -8.25 -4.55 12.36
N VAL A 219 -9.04 -3.52 12.69
CA VAL A 219 -8.59 -2.12 12.68
C VAL A 219 -7.46 -1.83 13.69
N GLU A 220 -7.49 -2.40 14.90
CA GLU A 220 -6.41 -2.27 15.87
C GLU A 220 -5.12 -2.94 15.36
N VAL A 221 -5.25 -4.11 14.72
CA VAL A 221 -4.10 -4.81 14.12
C VAL A 221 -3.52 -4.06 12.92
N MET A 222 -4.34 -3.43 12.09
CA MET A 222 -3.83 -2.63 10.97
C MET A 222 -3.06 -1.40 11.46
N ALA A 223 -3.53 -0.72 12.49
CA ALA A 223 -2.79 0.38 13.11
C ALA A 223 -1.45 -0.08 13.72
N ILE A 224 -1.41 -1.27 14.34
CA ILE A 224 -0.17 -1.86 14.88
C ILE A 224 0.80 -2.23 13.76
N LEU A 225 0.35 -2.92 12.71
CA LEU A 225 1.20 -3.34 11.59
C LEU A 225 1.68 -2.16 10.73
N SER A 226 0.83 -1.16 10.50
CA SER A 226 1.18 0.08 9.81
C SER A 226 2.33 0.81 10.51
N ARG A 227 2.25 0.96 11.85
CA ARG A 227 3.32 1.57 12.66
C ARG A 227 4.55 0.70 12.74
N PHE A 228 4.40 -0.62 12.87
CA PHE A 228 5.53 -1.55 12.81
C PHE A 228 6.34 -1.35 11.52
N LEU A 229 5.67 -1.29 10.37
CA LEU A 229 6.30 -1.05 9.06
C LEU A 229 6.95 0.34 8.92
N GLU A 230 6.47 1.35 9.65
CA GLU A 230 7.07 2.70 9.68
C GLU A 230 8.25 2.83 10.66
N LYS A 231 8.28 2.01 11.71
CA LYS A 231 9.23 2.15 12.83
C LYS A 231 10.39 1.16 12.75
N ASP A 232 10.30 0.11 11.96
CA ASP A 232 11.42 -0.79 11.70
C ASP A 232 12.47 -0.13 10.77
N ILE A 233 13.37 0.65 11.35
CA ILE A 233 14.51 1.25 10.63
C ILE A 233 15.76 0.36 10.65
N SER A 234 15.67 -0.89 11.13
CA SER A 234 16.84 -1.74 11.43
C SER A 234 17.72 -2.06 10.22
N ARG A 235 17.14 -1.98 9.02
CA ARG A 235 17.77 -2.26 7.72
C ARG A 235 17.32 -1.27 6.64
N ALA A 236 17.07 -0.01 7.03
CA ALA A 236 16.67 1.03 6.08
C ALA A 236 17.80 1.33 5.09
N ASP A 237 17.50 1.29 3.79
CA ASP A 237 18.47 1.50 2.72
C ASP A 237 18.96 2.96 2.66
N PRO A 238 20.10 3.24 1.97
CA PRO A 238 20.51 4.61 1.66
C PRO A 238 19.44 5.40 0.89
N ASP A 239 19.45 6.73 1.03
CA ASP A 239 18.49 7.59 0.31
C ASP A 239 18.71 7.56 -1.21
N SER A 240 19.95 7.31 -1.66
CA SER A 240 20.31 7.13 -3.07
C SER A 240 19.49 6.03 -3.72
N ASP A 241 19.47 4.85 -3.12
CA ASP A 241 18.90 3.63 -3.70
C ASP A 241 17.37 3.75 -3.86
N ILE A 242 16.75 4.47 -2.92
CA ILE A 242 15.32 4.82 -2.96
C ILE A 242 15.04 5.86 -4.06
N VAL A 243 15.86 6.91 -4.16
CA VAL A 243 15.72 7.96 -5.19
C VAL A 243 16.00 7.42 -6.60
N ASP A 244 17.00 6.55 -6.76
CA ASP A 244 17.33 5.89 -8.02
C ASP A 244 16.17 5.03 -8.52
N THR A 245 15.43 4.36 -7.61
CA THR A 245 14.21 3.63 -7.98
C THR A 245 13.13 4.56 -8.57
N VAL A 246 12.92 5.75 -7.97
CA VAL A 246 11.98 6.75 -8.49
C VAL A 246 12.45 7.33 -9.82
N LYS A 247 13.77 7.52 -9.97
CA LYS A 247 14.41 7.99 -11.20
C LYS A 247 14.25 6.98 -12.34
N ASP A 248 14.50 5.70 -12.09
CA ASP A 248 14.38 4.65 -13.08
C ASP A 248 12.92 4.45 -13.52
N PHE A 249 11.97 4.58 -12.59
CA PHE A 249 10.54 4.60 -12.92
C PHE A 249 10.16 5.79 -13.81
N HIS A 250 10.65 6.99 -13.49
CA HIS A 250 10.46 8.18 -14.31
C HIS A 250 11.07 8.04 -15.71
N ASP A 251 12.30 7.51 -15.82
CA ASP A 251 12.97 7.29 -17.10
C ASP A 251 12.23 6.24 -17.93
N GLN A 252 11.70 5.17 -17.32
CA GLN A 252 10.84 4.19 -18.00
C GLN A 252 9.49 4.77 -18.44
N LEU A 253 8.84 5.62 -17.63
CA LEU A 253 7.61 6.33 -18.02
C LEU A 253 7.85 7.20 -19.25
N LYS A 254 8.94 7.97 -19.23
CA LYS A 254 9.38 8.80 -20.35
C LYS A 254 9.67 7.96 -21.60
N ASP A 255 10.33 6.81 -21.44
CA ASP A 255 10.65 5.90 -22.53
C ASP A 255 9.41 5.21 -23.13
N MET A 256 8.41 4.87 -22.30
CA MET A 256 7.10 4.37 -22.75
C MET A 256 6.41 5.41 -23.65
N TYR A 257 6.31 6.66 -23.18
CA TYR A 257 5.72 7.76 -23.95
C TYR A 257 6.46 8.04 -25.27
N ASN A 258 7.81 7.97 -25.28
CA ASN A 258 8.60 8.25 -26.48
C ASN A 258 8.65 7.10 -27.50
N ARG A 259 8.39 5.85 -27.10
CA ARG A 259 8.60 4.67 -27.96
C ARG A 259 7.33 3.91 -28.35
N ASN A 260 6.18 4.23 -27.75
CA ASN A 260 4.91 3.50 -27.96
C ASN A 260 5.08 1.97 -27.85
N LYS A 261 5.90 1.54 -26.88
CA LYS A 261 6.22 0.14 -26.57
C LYS A 261 5.80 -0.15 -25.14
N GLY A 262 5.08 -1.26 -24.96
CA GLY A 262 4.14 -1.45 -23.87
C GLY A 262 4.71 -1.75 -22.48
N ASP A 263 3.77 -1.74 -21.54
CA ASP A 263 3.93 -1.30 -20.15
C ASP A 263 4.60 -2.31 -19.20
N LYS A 264 5.12 -3.43 -19.71
CA LYS A 264 5.50 -4.60 -18.88
C LYS A 264 6.58 -4.30 -17.84
N ASP A 265 7.56 -3.47 -18.20
CA ASP A 265 8.67 -3.14 -17.30
C ASP A 265 8.20 -2.18 -16.18
N LEU A 266 7.31 -1.24 -16.51
CA LEU A 266 6.65 -0.33 -15.54
C LEU A 266 5.70 -1.06 -14.59
N LEU A 267 4.98 -2.07 -15.08
CA LEU A 267 4.15 -2.95 -14.23
C LEU A 267 5.02 -3.79 -13.27
N ALA A 268 6.28 -4.10 -13.63
CA ALA A 268 7.22 -4.76 -12.71
C ALA A 268 7.81 -3.81 -11.64
N MET A 269 7.74 -2.49 -11.86
CA MET A 269 8.14 -1.46 -10.89
C MET A 269 7.00 -0.97 -10.01
N THR A 270 5.76 -1.41 -10.24
CA THR A 270 4.56 -0.93 -9.54
C THR A 270 3.74 -2.05 -8.91
N THR A 271 2.88 -1.68 -7.96
CA THR A 271 1.86 -2.56 -7.39
C THR A 271 0.67 -1.74 -6.90
N GLY A 272 -0.40 -2.40 -6.44
CA GLY A 272 -1.54 -1.76 -5.78
C GLY A 272 -2.21 -0.67 -6.63
N GLU A 273 -2.34 0.53 -6.08
CA GLU A 273 -2.98 1.66 -6.78
C GLU A 273 -2.14 2.21 -7.93
N ALA A 274 -0.80 2.15 -7.84
CA ALA A 274 0.08 2.60 -8.92
C ALA A 274 -0.04 1.72 -10.17
N GLU A 275 -0.04 0.39 -9.99
CA GLU A 275 -0.22 -0.57 -11.10
C GLU A 275 -1.60 -0.42 -11.77
N LEU A 276 -2.65 -0.25 -10.98
CA LEU A 276 -4.00 0.02 -11.50
C LEU A 276 -4.08 1.36 -12.25
N GLY A 277 -3.41 2.40 -11.76
CA GLY A 277 -3.31 3.69 -12.45
C GLY A 277 -2.65 3.58 -13.82
N LEU A 278 -1.60 2.77 -13.96
CA LEU A 278 -0.95 2.49 -15.25
C LEU A 278 -1.87 1.69 -16.17
N ARG A 279 -2.44 0.57 -15.69
CA ARG A 279 -3.33 -0.30 -16.47
C ARG A 279 -4.58 0.43 -17.00
N ASN A 280 -5.06 1.43 -16.27
CA ASN A 280 -6.23 2.22 -16.64
C ASN A 280 -5.90 3.44 -17.54
N GLY A 281 -4.71 3.48 -18.15
CA GLY A 281 -4.32 4.47 -19.17
C GLY A 281 -3.35 5.57 -18.70
N GLY A 282 -2.86 5.51 -17.46
CA GLY A 282 -2.01 6.55 -16.88
C GLY A 282 -2.79 7.85 -16.59
N ALA A 283 -2.10 8.89 -16.15
CA ALA A 283 -2.73 10.19 -15.92
C ALA A 283 -3.30 10.73 -17.25
N GLY A 284 -4.60 11.08 -17.26
CA GLY A 284 -5.40 11.42 -18.46
C GLY A 284 -5.02 12.69 -19.24
N ILE A 285 -3.76 13.12 -19.13
CA ILE A 285 -3.13 14.18 -19.94
C ILE A 285 -3.27 13.86 -21.44
N TRP A 286 -3.12 12.58 -21.82
CA TRP A 286 -3.09 12.10 -23.20
C TRP A 286 -4.39 12.30 -23.99
N GLU A 287 -5.54 12.20 -23.32
CA GLU A 287 -6.86 12.42 -23.93
C GLU A 287 -7.14 13.91 -24.18
N SER A 288 -6.34 14.81 -23.60
CA SER A 288 -6.54 16.27 -23.68
C SER A 288 -5.71 16.96 -24.76
N ILE A 289 -4.74 16.26 -25.38
CA ILE A 289 -3.87 16.81 -26.42
C ILE A 289 -4.54 16.67 -27.80
N PRO A 290 -4.76 17.76 -28.55
CA PRO A 290 -5.33 17.70 -29.90
C PRO A 290 -4.28 17.22 -30.92
N TRP A 291 -4.41 15.97 -31.39
CA TRP A 291 -3.46 15.30 -32.29
C TRP A 291 -3.60 15.63 -33.79
N GLU A 292 -4.42 16.61 -34.18
CA GLU A 292 -4.67 16.93 -35.60
C GLU A 292 -3.52 17.73 -36.24
N GLY A 293 -2.52 17.02 -36.75
CA GLY A 293 -1.63 17.50 -37.82
C GLY A 293 -0.25 18.03 -37.42
N SER A 294 0.05 18.13 -36.12
CA SER A 294 1.36 18.58 -35.61
C SER A 294 2.06 17.48 -34.81
N SER A 295 3.39 17.36 -34.91
CA SER A 295 4.16 16.63 -33.90
C SER A 295 4.35 17.51 -32.67
N VAL A 296 4.56 16.84 -31.53
CA VAL A 296 4.62 17.47 -30.21
C VAL A 296 5.82 16.91 -29.45
N THR A 297 6.76 17.77 -29.10
CA THR A 297 7.89 17.40 -28.25
C THR A 297 7.50 17.52 -26.79
N ILE A 298 7.51 16.40 -26.06
CA ILE A 298 7.31 16.36 -24.61
C ILE A 298 8.67 16.23 -23.92
N ARG A 299 9.04 17.22 -23.10
CA ARG A 299 10.25 17.16 -22.27
C ARG A 299 9.85 16.93 -20.81
N HIS A 300 10.30 15.79 -20.29
CA HIS A 300 10.11 15.36 -18.91
C HIS A 300 11.51 15.04 -18.33
N PRO A 301 12.30 16.04 -17.91
CA PRO A 301 13.56 15.81 -17.20
C PRO A 301 13.29 15.22 -15.81
N PHE A 302 14.23 14.46 -15.26
CA PHE A 302 14.10 14.02 -13.87
C PHE A 302 14.16 15.24 -12.93
N GLY A 303 13.18 15.30 -12.03
CA GLY A 303 12.96 16.40 -11.12
C GLY A 303 13.80 16.36 -9.84
N ALA A 304 13.52 17.29 -8.92
CA ALA A 304 14.07 17.22 -7.58
C ALA A 304 13.37 16.10 -6.79
N ALA A 305 14.15 15.21 -6.18
CA ALA A 305 13.65 14.11 -5.35
C ALA A 305 14.29 14.17 -3.95
N SER A 306 13.49 13.88 -2.91
CA SER A 306 13.99 13.77 -1.53
C SER A 306 13.20 12.75 -0.72
N VAL A 307 13.88 11.94 0.08
CA VAL A 307 13.24 10.96 0.97
C VAL A 307 12.57 11.69 2.13
N ALA A 308 11.25 11.66 2.18
CA ALA A 308 10.44 12.26 3.23
C ALA A 308 10.39 11.38 4.49
N SER A 309 10.39 10.06 4.30
CA SER A 309 10.50 9.06 5.36
C SER A 309 10.96 7.71 4.79
N LYS A 310 11.59 6.88 5.63
CA LYS A 310 11.98 5.51 5.27
C LYS A 310 12.03 4.56 6.48
N SER A 311 11.92 3.28 6.18
CA SER A 311 12.13 2.12 7.07
C SER A 311 12.81 1.01 6.25
N ASP A 312 13.01 -0.18 6.83
CA ASP A 312 13.43 -1.37 6.05
C ASP A 312 12.43 -1.69 4.92
N ARG A 313 11.15 -1.43 5.15
CA ARG A 313 10.06 -1.98 4.32
C ARG A 313 9.32 -0.93 3.48
N LEU A 314 9.30 0.33 3.92
CA LEU A 314 8.55 1.43 3.31
C LEU A 314 9.44 2.65 3.10
N ALA A 315 9.16 3.41 2.04
CA ALA A 315 9.72 4.75 1.85
C ALA A 315 8.71 5.70 1.20
N VAL A 316 8.88 6.99 1.43
CA VAL A 316 8.11 8.05 0.78
C VAL A 316 9.10 9.06 0.22
N VAL A 317 8.97 9.36 -1.07
CA VAL A 317 9.78 10.37 -1.78
C VAL A 317 8.88 11.52 -2.17
N ASN A 318 9.25 12.75 -1.77
CA ASN A 318 8.70 13.95 -2.38
C ASN A 318 9.42 14.15 -3.72
N TYR A 319 8.66 14.24 -4.80
CA TYR A 319 9.17 14.36 -6.17
C TYR A 319 8.56 15.59 -6.86
N SER A 320 9.38 16.44 -7.48
CA SER A 320 8.93 17.66 -8.16
C SER A 320 9.58 17.80 -9.53
N VAL A 321 8.78 17.72 -10.59
CA VAL A 321 9.20 17.72 -12.00
C VAL A 321 8.58 18.87 -12.78
N SER A 322 9.27 19.36 -13.82
CA SER A 322 8.71 20.31 -14.78
C SER A 322 8.49 19.62 -16.13
N VAL A 323 7.25 19.50 -16.55
CA VAL A 323 6.85 19.04 -17.88
C VAL A 323 6.86 20.25 -18.82
N SER A 324 7.31 20.06 -20.06
CA SER A 324 7.02 21.02 -21.13
C SER A 324 6.56 20.32 -22.40
N ILE A 325 5.56 20.91 -23.05
CA ILE A 325 4.91 20.41 -24.26
C ILE A 325 5.05 21.50 -25.32
N SER A 326 5.76 21.18 -26.40
CA SER A 326 6.10 22.08 -27.50
C SER A 326 5.53 21.54 -28.81
N PRO A 327 4.61 22.24 -29.49
CA PRO A 327 4.25 21.97 -30.88
C PRO A 327 5.44 22.25 -31.82
N ASP A 328 5.52 21.55 -32.95
CA ASP A 328 6.58 21.77 -33.96
C ASP A 328 6.67 23.21 -34.50
N ASP A 329 5.57 23.97 -34.47
CA ASP A 329 5.48 25.35 -34.97
C ASP A 329 5.79 26.42 -33.92
N ASP A 330 6.21 26.00 -32.71
CA ASP A 330 6.49 26.83 -31.53
C ASP A 330 5.33 27.76 -31.10
N SER A 331 4.10 27.52 -31.60
CA SER A 331 2.98 28.46 -31.49
C SER A 331 2.44 28.65 -30.06
N ALA A 332 2.57 27.64 -29.20
CA ALA A 332 2.29 27.73 -27.76
C ALA A 332 3.03 26.65 -26.98
N ASN A 333 4.06 27.03 -26.21
CA ASN A 333 4.79 26.14 -25.32
C ASN A 333 4.08 26.07 -23.94
N ILE A 334 3.49 24.93 -23.60
CA ILE A 334 2.88 24.70 -22.28
C ILE A 334 3.97 24.25 -21.32
N LYS A 335 4.01 24.81 -20.10
CA LYS A 335 4.88 24.32 -19.02
C LYS A 335 4.07 23.98 -17.78
N SER A 336 4.26 22.79 -17.23
CA SER A 336 3.58 22.36 -16.00
C SER A 336 4.59 21.92 -14.94
N GLY A 337 4.62 22.62 -13.81
CA GLY A 337 5.30 22.16 -12.60
C GLY A 337 4.40 21.20 -11.83
N ILE A 338 4.85 19.96 -11.66
CA ILE A 338 4.14 18.88 -10.95
C ILE A 338 4.93 18.56 -9.68
N SER A 339 4.24 18.44 -8.54
CA SER A 339 4.80 17.88 -7.30
C SER A 339 3.94 16.73 -6.80
N GLU A 340 4.58 15.62 -6.44
CA GLU A 340 4.00 14.32 -6.11
C GLU A 340 4.64 13.74 -4.86
N LYS A 341 3.91 12.84 -4.19
CA LYS A 341 4.47 11.87 -3.23
C LYS A 341 4.46 10.50 -3.87
N VAL A 342 5.65 9.93 -4.03
CA VAL A 342 5.84 8.55 -4.49
C VAL A 342 6.02 7.66 -3.27
N TYR A 343 5.18 6.64 -3.13
CA TYR A 343 5.21 5.71 -2.00
C TYR A 343 5.76 4.37 -2.44
N LEU A 344 6.82 3.91 -1.78
CA LEU A 344 7.54 2.69 -2.12
C LEU A 344 7.41 1.66 -0.99
N THR A 345 7.40 0.39 -1.40
CA THR A 345 7.47 -0.79 -0.53
C THR A 345 8.51 -1.74 -1.09
N LYS A 346 9.24 -2.48 -0.23
CA LYS A 346 10.15 -3.53 -0.72
C LYS A 346 9.36 -4.81 -1.06
N ILE A 347 9.59 -5.43 -2.21
CA ILE A 347 9.15 -6.80 -2.54
C ILE A 347 10.38 -7.58 -3.01
N ASP A 348 10.62 -8.78 -2.48
CA ASP A 348 11.83 -9.58 -2.73
C ASP A 348 13.15 -8.78 -2.62
N ASN A 349 13.21 -7.91 -1.60
CA ASN A 349 14.29 -6.96 -1.31
C ASN A 349 14.58 -5.93 -2.43
N LYS A 350 13.60 -5.59 -3.27
CA LYS A 350 13.65 -4.51 -4.26
C LYS A 350 12.55 -3.49 -3.99
N TRP A 351 12.82 -2.20 -4.19
CA TRP A 351 11.81 -1.16 -4.08
C TRP A 351 10.81 -1.20 -5.24
N VAL A 352 9.53 -1.09 -4.91
CA VAL A 352 8.38 -1.10 -5.84
C VAL A 352 7.42 0.02 -5.43
N ILE A 353 6.91 0.79 -6.39
CA ILE A 353 6.00 1.91 -6.13
C ILE A 353 4.57 1.39 -5.98
N TYR A 354 3.92 1.61 -4.83
CA TYR A 354 2.56 1.12 -4.56
C TYR A 354 1.47 2.19 -4.67
N ALA A 355 1.85 3.47 -4.60
CA ALA A 355 0.97 4.62 -4.78
C ALA A 355 1.75 5.86 -5.22
N ILE A 356 1.07 6.79 -5.90
CA ILE A 356 1.55 8.13 -6.22
C ILE A 356 0.40 9.10 -5.94
N ASP A 357 0.60 10.08 -5.05
CA ASP A 357 -0.38 11.14 -4.77
C ASP A 357 0.10 12.48 -5.35
N LEU A 358 -0.72 13.14 -6.16
CA LEU A 358 -0.46 14.50 -6.64
C LEU A 358 -0.60 15.51 -5.48
N ILE A 359 0.45 16.30 -5.22
CA ILE A 359 0.44 17.41 -4.26
C ILE A 359 -0.09 18.68 -4.92
N SER A 360 0.44 18.99 -6.11
CA SER A 360 0.10 20.21 -6.87
C SER A 360 0.50 20.08 -8.33
N ALA A 361 -0.30 20.65 -9.23
CA ALA A 361 0.08 20.89 -10.62
C ALA A 361 -0.19 22.37 -10.97
N ASN A 362 0.85 23.10 -11.36
CA ASN A 362 0.77 24.50 -11.78
C ASN A 362 1.15 24.57 -13.26
N THR A 363 0.30 25.16 -14.10
CA THR A 363 0.57 25.31 -15.55
C THR A 363 0.69 26.77 -15.92
N GLU A 364 1.75 27.10 -16.66
CA GLU A 364 2.08 28.39 -17.26
C GLU A 364 1.87 28.36 -18.79
#